data_AF-A0A9E6CJN2-F1
#
_entry.id   AF-A0A9E6CJN2-F1
#
_cell.length_a   1.000
_cell.length_b   1.000
_cell.length_c   1.000
_cell.angle_alpha   90.00
_cell.angle_beta   90.00
_cell.angle_gamma   90.00
#
_symmetry.space_group_name_H-M   'P 1'
#
loop_
_entity.id
_entity.type
_entity.pdbx_description
1 polymer ?
#
loop_
_entity_poly.entity_id
_entity_poly.type
_entity_poly.pdbx_seq_one_letter_code
_entity_poly.pdbx_strand_id
1 'polypeptide(L)'
;MEKAIFIARTQDLKHLKAGYTRLYFGNEFCERLIPSLASVEEAVVYVKKHKLELSLVTPYITNDGLAKIEALFVLLKKKGISCEIVFNDWGTLNLIGQRYPNFKPVLGRLLTKQKRGPTVIRLLQRKSKRCIMPDRRGNPSSTRIIIEKKLPLSLDPYYKGANAASVPIIQQFLLSQGISRIELDNTQQGLLLELARGKISASVYFPYVYISTTFFCPSAGCDAKRKSFLKNKPCSRQCQRYIFTLRNRSFHKVIFLKGNTHFYKNSKISYKALAKIGVNRVVYEPRLPV
;
A
#
# COMPACT_ATOMS: atom_id res chain seq x y z
N MET A 1 -9.18 12.59 -14.26
CA MET A 1 -8.54 11.65 -13.31
C MET A 1 -9.53 11.40 -12.18
N GLU A 2 -9.85 10.15 -11.93
CA GLU A 2 -10.78 9.73 -10.88
C GLU A 2 -10.19 10.06 -9.50
N LYS A 3 -11.03 10.56 -8.59
CA LYS A 3 -10.68 10.78 -7.19
C LYS A 3 -11.45 9.79 -6.33
N ALA A 4 -10.73 8.94 -5.62
CA ALA A 4 -11.28 8.00 -4.67
C ALA A 4 -10.83 8.36 -3.25
N ILE A 5 -11.57 7.89 -2.25
CA ILE A 5 -11.22 8.02 -0.84
C ILE A 5 -11.09 6.64 -0.19
N PHE A 6 -10.07 6.44 0.63
CA PHE A 6 -9.86 5.21 1.39
C PHE A 6 -10.30 5.39 2.83
N ILE A 7 -11.23 4.56 3.27
CA ILE A 7 -11.77 4.55 4.62
C ILE A 7 -11.62 3.13 5.20
N ALA A 8 -10.74 2.98 6.19
CA ALA A 8 -10.53 1.69 6.84
C ALA A 8 -11.64 1.31 7.84
N ARG A 9 -12.35 2.31 8.39
CA ARG A 9 -13.33 2.15 9.46
C ARG A 9 -14.55 3.03 9.22
N THR A 10 -15.74 2.54 9.55
CA THR A 10 -16.97 3.27 9.27
C THR A 10 -17.06 4.61 10.02
N GLN A 11 -16.47 4.72 11.21
CA GLN A 11 -16.37 6.01 11.95
C GLN A 11 -15.61 7.11 11.19
N ASP A 12 -14.81 6.72 10.20
CA ASP A 12 -14.03 7.62 9.36
C ASP A 12 -14.77 8.00 8.05
N LEU A 13 -15.98 7.46 7.79
CA LEU A 13 -16.83 7.86 6.65
C LEU A 13 -17.18 9.36 6.68
N LYS A 14 -17.19 9.98 7.86
CA LYS A 14 -17.36 11.43 8.04
C LYS A 14 -16.31 12.29 7.32
N HIS A 15 -15.19 11.71 6.89
CA HIS A 15 -14.18 12.42 6.09
C HIS A 15 -14.52 12.47 4.59
N LEU A 16 -15.58 11.79 4.15
CA LEU A 16 -16.07 11.94 2.78
C LEU A 16 -16.51 13.38 2.56
N LYS A 17 -15.92 14.02 1.54
CA LYS A 17 -16.30 15.34 1.05
C LYS A 17 -16.80 15.22 -0.39
N ALA A 18 -17.44 16.26 -0.90
CA ALA A 18 -17.82 16.33 -2.31
C ALA A 18 -16.59 16.15 -3.22
N GLY A 19 -16.79 15.53 -4.39
CA GLY A 19 -15.76 15.38 -5.43
C GLY A 19 -15.02 14.03 -5.47
N TYR A 20 -15.36 13.09 -4.59
CA TYR A 20 -14.98 11.68 -4.75
C TYR A 20 -16.05 10.92 -5.51
N THR A 21 -15.64 9.98 -6.36
CA THR A 21 -16.56 9.12 -7.13
C THR A 21 -16.56 7.67 -6.63
N ARG A 22 -15.61 7.31 -5.77
CA ARG A 22 -15.38 5.93 -5.32
C ARG A 22 -14.90 5.87 -3.88
N LEU A 23 -15.44 4.91 -3.14
CA LEU A 23 -15.03 4.54 -1.79
C LEU A 23 -14.19 3.26 -1.84
N TYR A 24 -12.96 3.33 -1.32
CA TYR A 24 -12.16 2.17 -0.94
C TYR A 24 -12.46 1.86 0.53
N PHE A 25 -12.90 0.65 0.81
CA PHE A 25 -13.29 0.23 2.17
C PHE A 25 -12.65 -1.10 2.54
N GLY A 26 -12.08 -1.19 3.75
CA GLY A 26 -11.45 -2.42 4.25
C GLY A 26 -10.01 -2.19 4.71
N ASN A 27 -9.19 -3.24 4.67
CA ASN A 27 -7.82 -3.20 5.17
C ASN A 27 -6.88 -4.01 4.27
N GLU A 28 -5.70 -3.45 3.95
CA GLU A 28 -4.70 -4.13 3.11
C GLU A 28 -3.73 -5.01 3.91
N PHE A 29 -3.56 -4.75 5.21
CA PHE A 29 -2.36 -5.14 5.94
C PHE A 29 -2.55 -6.22 7.00
N CYS A 30 -3.78 -6.50 7.43
CA CYS A 30 -4.00 -7.41 8.55
C CYS A 30 -5.35 -8.13 8.48
N GLU A 31 -5.31 -9.46 8.46
CA GLU A 31 -6.50 -10.31 8.55
C GLU A 31 -7.37 -10.02 9.77
N ARG A 32 -6.77 -9.67 10.91
CA ARG A 32 -7.51 -9.35 12.15
C ARG A 32 -8.32 -8.05 12.07
N LEU A 33 -8.10 -7.27 11.00
CA LEU A 33 -8.80 -6.04 10.66
C LEU A 33 -9.71 -6.18 9.44
N ILE A 34 -9.95 -7.41 8.95
CA ILE A 34 -11.04 -7.64 8.00
C ILE A 34 -12.34 -7.05 8.59
N PRO A 35 -13.06 -6.20 7.84
CA PRO A 35 -14.26 -5.54 8.35
C PRO A 35 -15.33 -6.56 8.69
N SER A 36 -16.17 -6.23 9.68
CA SER A 36 -17.35 -7.04 9.98
C SER A 36 -18.40 -6.92 8.88
N LEU A 37 -19.32 -7.90 8.81
CA LEU A 37 -20.47 -7.83 7.90
C LEU A 37 -21.26 -6.54 8.08
N ALA A 38 -21.57 -6.17 9.34
CA ALA A 38 -22.28 -4.93 9.66
C ALA A 38 -21.54 -3.68 9.16
N SER A 39 -20.21 -3.64 9.29
CA SER A 39 -19.41 -2.53 8.79
C SER A 39 -19.43 -2.43 7.26
N VAL A 40 -19.43 -3.56 6.56
CA VAL A 40 -19.57 -3.59 5.09
C VAL A 40 -20.98 -3.18 4.68
N GLU A 41 -22.02 -3.60 5.40
CA GLU A 41 -23.40 -3.15 5.14
C GLU A 41 -23.54 -1.62 5.29
N GLU A 42 -22.95 -1.06 6.35
CA GLU A 42 -22.93 0.40 6.56
C GLU A 42 -22.23 1.11 5.40
N ALA A 43 -21.08 0.61 4.96
CA ALA A 43 -20.37 1.15 3.79
C ALA A 43 -21.21 1.04 2.50
N VAL A 44 -21.94 -0.06 2.30
CA VAL A 44 -22.83 -0.24 1.13
C VAL A 44 -23.99 0.76 1.15
N VAL A 45 -24.64 0.96 2.30
CA VAL A 45 -25.70 1.97 2.47
C VAL A 45 -25.15 3.35 2.14
N TYR A 46 -23.96 3.66 2.66
CA TYR A 46 -23.30 4.93 2.45
C TYR A 46 -22.97 5.17 0.95
N VAL A 47 -22.41 4.17 0.28
CA VAL A 47 -22.09 4.22 -1.15
C VAL A 47 -23.35 4.44 -2.00
N LYS A 48 -24.44 3.72 -1.71
CA LYS A 48 -25.73 3.92 -2.41
C LYS A 48 -26.29 5.33 -2.19
N LYS A 49 -26.31 5.80 -0.95
CA LYS A 49 -26.80 7.14 -0.59
C LYS A 49 -26.03 8.24 -1.33
N HIS A 50 -24.72 8.09 -1.46
CA HIS A 50 -23.83 9.09 -2.07
C HIS A 50 -23.53 8.83 -3.55
N LYS A 51 -24.17 7.82 -4.17
CA LYS A 51 -23.96 7.41 -5.57
C LYS A 51 -22.48 7.18 -5.92
N LEU A 52 -21.74 6.55 -5.01
CA LEU A 52 -20.34 6.21 -5.20
C LEU A 52 -20.20 4.82 -5.82
N GLU A 53 -19.04 4.53 -6.40
CA GLU A 53 -18.59 3.17 -6.64
C GLU A 53 -17.88 2.60 -5.40
N LEU A 54 -17.86 1.28 -5.25
CA LEU A 54 -17.18 0.59 -4.14
C LEU A 54 -15.96 -0.19 -4.65
N SER A 55 -14.87 -0.10 -3.90
CA SER A 55 -13.73 -1.01 -3.96
C SER A 55 -13.53 -1.64 -2.57
N LEU A 56 -13.78 -2.93 -2.43
CA LEU A 56 -13.51 -3.66 -1.20
C LEU A 56 -12.02 -4.03 -1.15
N VAL A 57 -11.36 -3.71 -0.06
CA VAL A 57 -9.92 -3.90 0.13
C VAL A 57 -9.67 -5.02 1.11
N THR A 58 -8.92 -6.04 0.66
CA THR A 58 -8.67 -7.27 1.41
C THR A 58 -7.18 -7.41 1.74
N PRO A 59 -6.82 -7.98 2.91
CA PRO A 59 -5.43 -8.13 3.30
C PRO A 59 -4.81 -9.40 2.71
N TYR A 60 -3.54 -9.65 3.01
CA TYR A 60 -3.01 -11.01 2.97
C TYR A 60 -3.67 -11.84 4.09
N ILE A 61 -3.94 -13.12 3.83
CA ILE A 61 -4.85 -13.92 4.65
C ILE A 61 -4.41 -15.38 4.78
N THR A 62 -4.89 -16.01 5.84
CA THR A 62 -4.90 -17.47 6.04
C THR A 62 -6.24 -18.04 5.56
N ASN A 63 -6.44 -19.36 5.69
CA ASN A 63 -7.73 -20.00 5.39
C ASN A 63 -8.90 -19.43 6.24
N ASP A 64 -8.66 -19.11 7.51
CA ASP A 64 -9.66 -18.46 8.36
C ASP A 64 -10.02 -17.06 7.85
N GLY A 65 -9.03 -16.33 7.35
CA GLY A 65 -9.23 -15.05 6.69
C GLY A 65 -10.03 -15.19 5.41
N LEU A 66 -9.74 -16.21 4.60
CA LEU A 66 -10.45 -16.49 3.35
C LEU A 66 -11.94 -16.76 3.58
N ALA A 67 -12.28 -17.55 4.60
CA ALA A 67 -13.67 -17.79 4.99
C ALA A 67 -14.39 -16.47 5.38
N LYS A 68 -13.71 -15.55 6.07
CA LYS A 68 -14.27 -14.23 6.39
C LYS A 68 -14.48 -13.38 5.15
N ILE A 69 -13.50 -13.34 4.24
CA ILE A 69 -13.61 -12.62 2.96
C ILE A 69 -14.78 -13.17 2.13
N GLU A 70 -14.94 -14.49 2.08
CA GLU A 70 -16.06 -15.12 1.38
C GLU A 70 -17.41 -14.69 1.96
N ALA A 71 -17.54 -14.62 3.29
CA ALA A 71 -18.76 -14.12 3.92
C ALA A 71 -19.09 -12.67 3.49
N LEU A 72 -18.07 -11.80 3.34
CA LEU A 72 -18.26 -10.45 2.81
C LEU A 72 -18.72 -10.46 1.34
N PHE A 73 -18.18 -11.38 0.53
CA PHE A 73 -18.56 -11.53 -0.88
C PHE A 73 -20.00 -12.01 -1.03
N VAL A 74 -20.43 -12.98 -0.23
CA VAL A 74 -21.83 -13.44 -0.17
C VAL A 74 -22.76 -12.27 0.16
N LEU A 75 -22.40 -11.46 1.16
CA LEU A 75 -23.17 -10.27 1.53
C LEU A 75 -23.29 -9.28 0.36
N LEU A 76 -22.17 -8.90 -0.26
CA LEU A 76 -22.15 -7.95 -1.37
C LEU A 76 -22.97 -8.44 -2.56
N LYS A 77 -22.86 -9.73 -2.89
CA LYS A 77 -23.68 -10.40 -3.92
C LYS A 77 -25.16 -10.32 -3.57
N LYS A 78 -25.55 -10.66 -2.33
CA LYS A 78 -26.94 -10.57 -1.85
C LYS A 78 -27.50 -9.15 -1.92
N LYS A 79 -26.68 -8.13 -1.68
CA LYS A 79 -27.06 -6.71 -1.78
C LYS A 79 -27.07 -6.16 -3.22
N GLY A 80 -26.75 -7.00 -4.22
CA GLY A 80 -26.70 -6.64 -5.63
C GLY A 80 -25.58 -5.65 -5.98
N ILE A 81 -24.50 -5.62 -5.19
CA ILE A 81 -23.38 -4.70 -5.43
C ILE A 81 -22.35 -5.39 -6.33
N SER A 82 -22.11 -4.84 -7.53
CA SER A 82 -20.87 -5.10 -8.26
C SER A 82 -19.81 -4.10 -7.80
N CYS A 83 -18.61 -4.59 -7.49
CA CYS A 83 -17.52 -3.77 -6.98
C CYS A 83 -16.17 -4.28 -7.47
N GLU A 84 -15.15 -3.44 -7.30
CA GLU A 84 -13.77 -3.87 -7.41
C GLU A 84 -13.33 -4.57 -6.11
N ILE A 85 -12.53 -5.62 -6.23
CA ILE A 85 -11.86 -6.24 -5.08
C ILE A 85 -10.37 -6.00 -5.20
N VAL A 86 -9.84 -5.15 -4.33
CA VAL A 86 -8.40 -4.95 -4.19
C VAL A 86 -7.86 -6.11 -3.36
N PHE A 87 -7.23 -7.07 -4.02
CA PHE A 87 -6.70 -8.27 -3.37
C PHE A 87 -5.21 -8.14 -3.09
N ASN A 88 -4.81 -8.60 -1.90
CA ASN A 88 -3.41 -8.67 -1.48
C ASN A 88 -2.97 -10.11 -1.18
N ASP A 89 -3.80 -11.09 -1.56
CA ASP A 89 -3.56 -12.53 -1.43
C ASP A 89 -4.06 -13.27 -2.66
N TRP A 90 -3.32 -14.30 -3.10
CA TRP A 90 -3.71 -15.12 -4.25
C TRP A 90 -4.92 -16.01 -3.98
N GLY A 91 -5.17 -16.40 -2.72
CA GLY A 91 -6.37 -17.13 -2.33
C GLY A 91 -7.64 -16.31 -2.58
N THR A 92 -7.59 -15.00 -2.32
CA THR A 92 -8.69 -14.07 -2.65
C THR A 92 -8.91 -13.98 -4.15
N LEU A 93 -7.86 -13.89 -4.97
CA LEU A 93 -8.00 -13.88 -6.44
C LEU A 93 -8.65 -15.17 -6.94
N ASN A 94 -8.19 -16.32 -6.44
CA ASN A 94 -8.74 -17.61 -6.80
C ASN A 94 -10.23 -17.71 -6.44
N LEU A 95 -10.62 -17.24 -5.25
CA LEU A 95 -12.02 -17.20 -4.81
C LEU A 95 -12.90 -16.34 -5.74
N ILE A 96 -12.40 -15.16 -6.16
CA ILE A 96 -13.11 -14.30 -7.12
C ILE A 96 -13.35 -15.04 -8.43
N GLY A 97 -12.29 -15.60 -9.02
CA GLY A 97 -12.35 -16.26 -10.33
C GLY A 97 -13.27 -17.48 -10.34
N GLN A 98 -13.31 -18.25 -9.26
CA GLN A 98 -14.11 -19.48 -9.19
C GLN A 98 -15.59 -19.22 -8.89
N ARG A 99 -15.92 -18.24 -8.04
CA ARG A 99 -17.26 -18.15 -7.42
C ARG A 99 -17.93 -16.80 -7.54
N TYR A 100 -17.20 -15.74 -7.89
CA TYR A 100 -17.71 -14.36 -7.92
C TYR A 100 -17.24 -13.59 -9.17
N PRO A 101 -17.54 -14.07 -10.40
CA PRO A 101 -17.08 -13.44 -11.64
C PRO A 101 -17.61 -12.01 -11.87
N ASN A 102 -18.66 -11.61 -11.15
CA ASN A 102 -19.22 -10.25 -11.21
C ASN A 102 -18.37 -9.20 -10.47
N PHE A 103 -17.37 -9.64 -9.69
CA PHE A 103 -16.43 -8.77 -9.01
C PHE A 103 -15.18 -8.57 -9.87
N LYS A 104 -14.71 -7.33 -9.92
CA LYS A 104 -13.54 -6.97 -10.74
C LYS A 104 -12.27 -7.09 -9.90
N PRO A 105 -11.36 -8.03 -10.19
CA PRO A 105 -10.13 -8.16 -9.41
C PRO A 105 -9.17 -6.99 -9.71
N VAL A 106 -8.57 -6.44 -8.67
CA VAL A 106 -7.59 -5.34 -8.73
C VAL A 106 -6.35 -5.75 -7.94
N LEU A 107 -5.18 -5.70 -8.57
CA LEU A 107 -3.92 -6.10 -7.90
C LEU A 107 -3.54 -5.07 -6.83
N GLY A 108 -3.61 -5.47 -5.56
CA GLY A 108 -3.27 -4.63 -4.43
C GLY A 108 -1.78 -4.34 -4.30
N ARG A 109 -1.46 -3.27 -3.55
CA ARG A 109 -0.09 -2.74 -3.43
C ARG A 109 0.88 -3.73 -2.77
N LEU A 110 0.40 -4.73 -2.03
CA LEU A 110 1.28 -5.72 -1.39
C LEU A 110 1.86 -6.73 -2.38
N LEU A 111 1.22 -6.91 -3.53
CA LEU A 111 1.67 -7.81 -4.60
C LEU A 111 2.47 -7.07 -5.69
N THR A 112 2.65 -5.75 -5.55
CA THR A 112 3.50 -4.95 -6.43
C THR A 112 4.89 -4.74 -5.83
N LYS A 113 5.94 -5.10 -6.59
CA LYS A 113 7.35 -4.84 -6.26
C LYS A 113 7.70 -3.40 -6.61
N GLN A 114 7.21 -2.46 -5.81
CA GLN A 114 7.57 -1.04 -5.88
C GLN A 114 8.61 -0.73 -4.79
N LYS A 115 9.60 0.11 -5.10
CA LYS A 115 10.56 0.59 -4.09
C LYS A 115 9.93 1.71 -3.27
N ARG A 116 9.65 1.43 -2.00
CA ARG A 116 8.96 2.37 -1.10
C ARG A 116 9.87 2.97 -0.02
N GLY A 117 11.13 2.57 0.04
CA GLY A 117 12.07 3.10 1.02
C GLY A 117 12.24 4.62 0.88
N PRO A 118 12.00 5.43 1.92
CA PRO A 118 12.10 6.88 1.80
C PRO A 118 13.53 7.35 1.51
N THR A 119 14.54 6.51 1.69
CA THR A 119 15.95 6.78 1.38
C THR A 119 16.32 6.61 -0.08
N VAL A 120 15.47 5.96 -0.90
CA VAL A 120 15.75 5.70 -2.33
C VAL A 120 16.05 7.00 -3.08
N ILE A 121 15.37 8.08 -2.73
CA ILE A 121 15.62 9.42 -3.30
C ILE A 121 17.09 9.87 -3.16
N ARG A 122 17.78 9.49 -2.08
CA ARG A 122 19.19 9.87 -1.86
C ARG A 122 20.12 9.24 -2.88
N LEU A 123 19.87 7.97 -3.22
CA LEU A 123 20.60 7.26 -4.27
C LEU A 123 20.39 7.92 -5.63
N LEU A 124 19.13 8.30 -5.92
CA LEU A 124 18.75 8.93 -7.19
C LEU A 124 19.21 10.39 -7.34
N GLN A 125 19.52 11.08 -6.23
CA GLN A 125 20.15 12.40 -6.27
C GLN A 125 21.60 12.36 -6.77
N ARG A 126 22.25 11.18 -6.78
CA ARG A 126 23.60 10.97 -7.36
C ARG A 126 24.67 11.93 -6.83
N LYS A 127 24.49 12.37 -5.58
CA LYS A 127 25.50 13.16 -4.87
C LYS A 127 26.59 12.21 -4.41
N SER A 128 27.82 12.43 -4.86
CA SER A 128 28.95 11.63 -4.39
C SER A 128 29.36 12.11 -3.01
N LYS A 129 29.53 11.18 -2.07
CA LYS A 129 30.14 11.44 -0.77
C LYS A 129 31.52 10.79 -0.74
N ARG A 130 32.47 11.51 -0.14
CA ARG A 130 33.80 10.99 0.21
C ARG A 130 33.86 10.90 1.73
N CYS A 131 34.21 9.74 2.25
CA CYS A 131 34.49 9.56 3.68
C CYS A 131 35.98 9.25 3.81
N ILE A 132 36.69 10.09 4.55
CA ILE A 132 38.09 9.92 4.88
C ILE A 132 38.13 9.29 6.26
N MET A 133 38.80 8.13 6.37
CA MET A 133 38.91 7.39 7.62
C MET A 133 40.36 7.00 7.88
N PRO A 134 40.79 6.93 9.16
CA PRO A 134 42.08 6.37 9.53
C PRO A 134 42.18 4.92 9.05
N ASP A 135 43.37 4.48 8.64
CA ASP A 135 43.58 3.08 8.28
C ASP A 135 43.38 2.17 9.51
N ARG A 136 42.58 1.11 9.34
CA ARG A 136 42.26 0.15 10.41
C ARG A 136 43.49 -0.67 10.88
N ARG A 137 44.61 -0.64 10.14
CA ARG A 137 45.84 -1.36 10.47
C ARG A 137 46.81 -0.54 11.35
N GLY A 138 46.40 0.63 11.82
CA GLY A 138 47.17 1.39 12.81
C GLY A 138 48.40 2.12 12.25
N ASN A 139 48.59 2.17 10.92
CA ASN A 139 49.67 2.97 10.34
C ASN A 139 49.24 4.45 10.23
N PRO A 140 49.79 5.36 11.06
CA PRO A 140 49.35 6.76 11.16
C PRO A 140 49.57 7.59 9.89
N SER A 141 50.40 7.13 8.94
CA SER A 141 50.64 7.81 7.66
C SER A 141 49.73 7.35 6.52
N SER A 142 48.84 6.39 6.77
CA SER A 142 47.95 5.82 5.74
C SER A 142 46.48 6.21 5.96
N THR A 143 45.82 6.66 4.90
CA THR A 143 44.44 7.15 4.92
C THR A 143 43.58 6.31 3.98
N ARG A 144 42.40 5.88 4.43
CA ARG A 144 41.39 5.25 3.56
C ARG A 144 40.38 6.29 3.09
N ILE A 145 40.15 6.33 1.78
CA ILE A 145 39.12 7.15 1.16
C ILE A 145 38.04 6.23 0.62
N ILE A 146 36.85 6.29 1.20
CA ILE A 146 35.66 5.62 0.68
C ILE A 146 34.92 6.61 -0.22
N ILE A 147 34.81 6.28 -1.51
CA ILE A 147 34.05 7.05 -2.49
C ILE A 147 32.75 6.32 -2.79
N GLU A 148 31.63 6.95 -2.49
CA GLU A 148 30.31 6.42 -2.85
C GLU A 148 30.15 6.50 -4.38
N LYS A 149 30.02 5.32 -5.04
CA LYS A 149 29.72 5.24 -6.46
C LYS A 149 28.33 5.82 -6.74
N LYS A 150 28.24 6.67 -7.75
CA LYS A 150 26.96 7.23 -8.22
C LYS A 150 26.12 6.14 -8.87
N LEU A 151 24.81 6.18 -8.63
CA LEU A 151 23.87 5.26 -9.25
C LEU A 151 23.74 5.54 -10.77
N PRO A 152 23.91 4.54 -11.64
CA PRO A 152 23.68 4.69 -13.09
C PRO A 152 22.28 5.23 -13.43
N LEU A 153 22.14 5.97 -14.53
CA LEU A 153 20.85 6.44 -15.02
C LEU A 153 19.94 5.30 -15.47
N SER A 154 20.51 4.23 -16.02
CA SER A 154 19.80 3.03 -16.47
C SER A 154 19.03 2.29 -15.37
N LEU A 155 19.31 2.59 -14.09
CA LEU A 155 18.58 2.01 -12.96
C LEU A 155 17.36 2.83 -12.52
N ASP A 156 17.09 3.99 -13.12
CA ASP A 156 15.89 4.79 -12.81
C ASP A 156 14.58 3.97 -12.90
N PRO A 157 14.34 3.18 -13.96
CA PRO A 157 13.16 2.33 -14.05
C PRO A 157 13.03 1.33 -12.90
N TYR A 158 14.15 0.79 -12.38
CA TYR A 158 14.13 -0.13 -11.25
C TYR A 158 13.70 0.54 -9.93
N TYR A 159 14.16 1.77 -9.68
CA TYR A 159 13.87 2.49 -8.42
C TYR A 159 12.57 3.31 -8.46
N LYS A 160 12.11 3.71 -9.66
CA LYS A 160 10.89 4.50 -9.86
C LYS A 160 9.72 3.70 -10.42
N GLY A 161 9.96 2.49 -10.93
CA GLY A 161 8.92 1.62 -11.46
C GLY A 161 8.33 0.66 -10.44
N ALA A 162 7.47 -0.22 -10.96
CA ALA A 162 6.95 -1.37 -10.25
C ALA A 162 6.87 -2.53 -11.23
N ASN A 163 7.17 -3.75 -10.78
CA ASN A 163 7.16 -4.93 -11.67
C ASN A 163 5.84 -5.09 -12.44
N ALA A 164 4.71 -4.98 -11.76
CA ALA A 164 3.36 -5.06 -12.35
C ALA A 164 3.04 -3.90 -13.31
N ALA A 165 3.84 -2.83 -13.29
CA ALA A 165 3.65 -1.64 -14.11
C ALA A 165 4.70 -1.45 -15.20
N SER A 166 5.72 -2.33 -15.26
CA SER A 166 6.89 -2.14 -16.12
C SER A 166 7.40 -3.43 -16.77
N VAL A 167 6.97 -4.61 -16.32
CA VAL A 167 7.47 -5.89 -16.84
C VAL A 167 6.40 -6.55 -17.73
N PRO A 168 6.63 -6.70 -19.05
CA PRO A 168 5.61 -7.20 -19.99
C PRO A 168 5.02 -8.56 -19.63
N ILE A 169 5.85 -9.55 -19.25
CA ILE A 169 5.36 -10.89 -18.90
C ILE A 169 4.44 -10.88 -17.68
N ILE A 170 4.68 -9.98 -16.71
CA ILE A 170 3.79 -9.81 -15.54
C ILE A 170 2.49 -9.17 -15.99
N GLN A 171 2.53 -8.15 -16.84
CA GLN A 171 1.32 -7.50 -17.35
C GLN A 171 0.46 -8.46 -18.17
N GLN A 172 1.07 -9.31 -18.99
CA GLN A 172 0.37 -10.36 -19.74
C GLN A 172 -0.30 -11.36 -18.79
N PHE A 173 0.42 -11.80 -17.75
CA PHE A 173 -0.16 -12.66 -16.72
C PHE A 173 -1.37 -12.00 -16.05
N LEU A 174 -1.26 -10.74 -15.61
CA LEU A 174 -2.37 -10.01 -14.99
C LEU A 174 -3.60 -9.95 -15.89
N LEU A 175 -3.41 -9.62 -17.17
CA LEU A 175 -4.50 -9.57 -18.15
C LEU A 175 -5.15 -10.95 -18.35
N SER A 176 -4.37 -12.03 -18.37
CA SER A 176 -4.91 -13.41 -18.46
C SER A 176 -5.79 -13.79 -17.27
N GLN A 177 -5.59 -13.14 -16.12
CA GLN A 177 -6.38 -13.33 -14.90
C GLN A 177 -7.53 -12.31 -14.78
N GLY A 178 -7.82 -11.56 -15.86
CA GLY A 178 -8.89 -10.54 -15.87
C GLY A 178 -8.55 -9.27 -15.08
N ILE A 179 -7.28 -9.06 -14.72
CA ILE A 179 -6.84 -7.91 -13.94
C ILE A 179 -6.41 -6.79 -14.88
N SER A 180 -7.16 -5.68 -14.86
CA SER A 180 -6.93 -4.48 -15.68
C SER A 180 -6.56 -3.24 -14.87
N ARG A 181 -6.38 -3.39 -13.55
CA ARG A 181 -5.97 -2.31 -12.64
C ARG A 181 -4.97 -2.79 -11.60
N ILE A 182 -3.96 -1.97 -11.35
CA ILE A 182 -2.96 -2.16 -10.30
C ILE A 182 -2.94 -0.97 -9.34
N GLU A 183 -2.59 -1.25 -8.09
CA GLU A 183 -2.49 -0.27 -7.03
C GLU A 183 -1.02 0.04 -6.71
N LEU A 184 -0.68 1.33 -6.58
CA LEU A 184 0.68 1.83 -6.33
C LEU A 184 0.70 2.94 -5.28
N ASP A 185 1.88 3.25 -4.73
CA ASP A 185 2.09 4.36 -3.81
C ASP A 185 2.67 5.61 -4.49
N ASN A 186 2.31 6.79 -3.97
CA ASN A 186 2.95 8.07 -4.32
C ASN A 186 4.34 8.19 -3.66
N THR A 187 5.32 7.45 -4.17
CA THR A 187 6.67 7.39 -3.58
C THR A 187 7.43 8.72 -3.72
N GLN A 188 8.44 8.93 -2.85
CA GLN A 188 9.16 10.22 -2.82
C GLN A 188 10.00 10.46 -4.07
N GLN A 189 10.49 9.40 -4.69
CA GLN A 189 11.31 9.46 -5.90
C GLN A 189 10.53 9.64 -7.20
N GLY A 190 9.19 9.70 -7.12
CA GLY A 190 8.33 9.72 -8.29
C GLY A 190 8.20 8.35 -8.94
N LEU A 191 7.39 8.29 -9.99
CA LEU A 191 7.04 7.06 -10.68
C LEU A 191 7.51 7.10 -12.14
N LEU A 192 7.99 5.97 -12.62
CA LEU A 192 8.30 5.72 -14.02
C LEU A 192 7.63 4.39 -14.39
N LEU A 193 6.51 4.47 -15.10
CA LEU A 193 5.66 3.32 -15.41
C LEU A 193 5.62 3.09 -16.92
N GLU A 194 5.59 1.83 -17.32
CA GLU A 194 5.49 1.38 -18.70
C GLU A 194 4.26 0.46 -18.82
N LEU A 195 3.09 1.04 -18.50
CA LEU A 195 1.82 0.32 -18.53
C LEU A 195 1.45 -0.05 -19.97
N ALA A 196 0.87 -1.25 -20.13
CA ALA A 196 0.20 -1.68 -21.35
C ALA A 196 -1.00 -0.78 -21.60
N ARG A 197 -0.77 0.32 -22.34
CA ARG A 197 -1.73 1.40 -22.56
C ARG A 197 -3.06 0.85 -23.08
N GLY A 198 -4.15 1.33 -22.50
CA GLY A 198 -5.52 0.90 -22.84
C GLY A 198 -5.94 -0.46 -22.25
N LYS A 199 -4.99 -1.27 -21.73
CA LYS A 199 -5.27 -2.59 -21.15
C LYS A 199 -5.13 -2.60 -19.63
N ILE A 200 -4.09 -1.95 -19.11
CA ILE A 200 -3.83 -1.83 -17.67
C ILE A 200 -3.85 -0.36 -17.26
N SER A 201 -4.61 -0.08 -16.22
CA SER A 201 -4.65 1.21 -15.53
C SER A 201 -4.01 1.15 -14.16
N ALA A 202 -3.61 2.31 -13.62
CA ALA A 202 -3.02 2.40 -12.30
C ALA A 202 -3.76 3.40 -11.41
N SER A 203 -3.84 3.04 -10.14
CA SER A 203 -4.28 3.87 -9.03
C SER A 203 -3.08 4.23 -8.17
N VAL A 204 -3.00 5.46 -7.68
CA VAL A 204 -1.93 5.91 -6.78
C VAL A 204 -2.50 6.40 -5.46
N TYR A 205 -2.03 5.83 -4.35
CA TYR A 205 -2.41 6.22 -3.00
C TYR A 205 -1.64 7.44 -2.50
N PHE A 206 -2.34 8.26 -1.72
CA PHE A 206 -1.86 9.55 -1.23
C PHE A 206 -2.55 9.92 0.09
N PRO A 207 -1.86 10.47 1.11
CA PRO A 207 -0.44 10.84 1.15
C PRO A 207 0.43 9.81 1.85
N TYR A 208 -0.11 8.68 2.33
CA TYR A 208 0.68 7.70 3.05
C TYR A 208 1.26 6.66 2.09
N VAL A 209 2.55 6.42 2.26
CA VAL A 209 3.28 5.38 1.54
C VAL A 209 3.67 4.35 2.57
N TYR A 210 3.22 3.11 2.41
CA TYR A 210 3.69 2.04 3.27
C TYR A 210 5.13 1.66 2.88
N ILE A 211 5.95 1.23 3.83
CA ILE A 211 7.36 0.86 3.59
C ILE A 211 7.50 -0.66 3.62
N SER A 212 6.98 -1.25 4.70
CA SER A 212 6.98 -2.69 4.93
C SER A 212 5.82 -3.06 5.83
N THR A 213 5.33 -4.28 5.66
CA THR A 213 4.32 -4.91 6.52
C THR A 213 4.82 -6.30 6.93
N THR A 214 4.43 -6.77 8.11
CA THR A 214 4.87 -8.06 8.65
C THR A 214 3.70 -8.80 9.31
N PHE A 215 3.74 -10.13 9.37
CA PHE A 215 2.77 -10.90 10.17
C PHE A 215 2.90 -10.61 11.67
N PHE A 216 4.13 -10.39 12.14
CA PHE A 216 4.39 -9.91 13.49
C PHE A 216 3.83 -8.49 13.64
N CYS A 217 3.05 -8.24 14.70
CA CYS A 217 2.46 -6.93 14.97
C CYS A 217 3.13 -6.31 16.20
N PRO A 218 4.05 -5.34 16.05
CA PRO A 218 4.70 -4.71 17.21
C PRO A 218 3.72 -3.87 18.06
N SER A 219 2.56 -3.50 17.50
CA SER A 219 1.50 -2.83 18.25
C SER A 219 0.72 -3.79 19.16
N ALA A 220 0.81 -5.11 18.96
CA ALA A 220 0.05 -6.08 19.76
C ALA A 220 0.55 -6.09 21.20
N GLY A 221 -0.37 -5.92 22.15
CA GLY A 221 -0.09 -5.93 23.58
C GLY A 221 0.86 -4.82 24.04
N CYS A 222 0.80 -3.64 23.41
CA CYS A 222 1.46 -2.42 23.89
C CYS A 222 0.88 -1.92 25.22
N ASP A 223 -0.34 -2.34 25.57
CA ASP A 223 -0.99 -2.04 26.86
C ASP A 223 -0.47 -2.92 28.00
N ALA A 224 0.32 -3.96 27.70
CA ALA A 224 0.79 -4.90 28.70
C ALA A 224 1.87 -4.25 29.60
N LYS A 225 1.72 -4.41 30.93
CA LYS A 225 2.66 -3.89 31.94
C LYS A 225 4.11 -4.36 31.71
N ARG A 226 4.31 -5.59 31.21
CA ARG A 226 5.64 -6.10 30.81
C ARG A 226 5.91 -5.84 29.32
N LYS A 227 6.86 -4.93 29.07
CA LYS A 227 7.31 -4.46 27.75
C LYS A 227 8.21 -5.46 27.01
N SER A 228 7.87 -6.74 26.99
CA SER A 228 8.55 -7.67 26.07
C SER A 228 8.07 -7.38 24.65
N PHE A 229 8.86 -6.62 23.89
CA PHE A 229 8.52 -6.14 22.55
C PHE A 229 8.56 -7.21 21.45
N LEU A 230 9.13 -8.39 21.74
CA LEU A 230 9.41 -9.44 20.73
C LEU A 230 8.59 -10.73 20.92
N LYS A 231 7.52 -10.70 21.71
CA LYS A 231 6.66 -11.89 21.90
C LYS A 231 5.37 -11.75 21.09
N ASN A 232 4.93 -12.84 20.47
CA ASN A 232 3.59 -12.94 19.90
C ASN A 232 2.58 -12.79 21.04
N LYS A 233 1.84 -11.68 21.01
CA LYS A 233 0.78 -11.38 21.98
C LYS A 233 -0.58 -11.52 21.29
N PRO A 234 -1.63 -11.90 22.03
CA PRO A 234 -2.99 -11.89 21.50
C PRO A 234 -3.34 -10.51 20.91
N CYS A 235 -4.00 -10.52 19.76
CA CYS A 235 -4.40 -9.28 19.10
C CYS A 235 -5.66 -8.71 19.79
N SER A 236 -5.54 -7.52 20.38
CA SER A 236 -6.69 -6.75 20.91
C SER A 236 -6.94 -5.50 20.06
N ARG A 237 -6.43 -5.46 18.82
CA ARG A 237 -6.56 -4.35 17.87
C ARG A 237 -6.08 -3.00 18.42
N GLN A 238 -5.05 -3.01 19.27
CA GLN A 238 -4.44 -1.80 19.82
C GLN A 238 -3.99 -0.80 18.73
N CYS A 239 -3.67 -1.29 17.53
CA CYS A 239 -3.36 -0.48 16.36
C CYS A 239 -4.44 0.52 15.95
N GLN A 240 -5.70 0.29 16.34
CA GLN A 240 -6.80 1.23 16.10
C GLN A 240 -6.76 2.44 17.04
N ARG A 241 -6.05 2.33 18.16
CA ARG A 241 -5.89 3.36 19.20
C ARG A 241 -4.52 4.04 19.15
N TYR A 242 -3.46 3.27 18.90
CA TYR A 242 -2.08 3.74 18.98
C TYR A 242 -1.44 3.90 17.60
N ILE A 243 -0.57 4.91 17.50
CA ILE A 243 0.34 5.13 16.39
C ILE A 243 1.71 5.42 16.99
N PHE A 244 2.72 4.67 16.60
CA PHE A 244 4.09 4.90 17.03
C PHE A 244 4.81 5.77 16.00
N THR A 245 5.67 6.65 16.49
CA THR A 245 6.52 7.49 15.66
C THR A 245 7.96 7.04 15.83
N LEU A 246 8.58 6.56 14.75
CA LEU A 246 9.97 6.13 14.72
C LEU A 246 10.82 7.21 14.05
N ARG A 247 11.86 7.65 14.77
CA ARG A 247 12.84 8.63 14.28
C ARG A 247 14.21 7.99 14.23
N ASN A 248 14.94 8.24 13.15
CA ASN A 248 16.31 7.80 13.00
C ASN A 248 17.08 8.88 12.24
N ARG A 249 18.31 9.19 12.66
CA ARG A 249 19.17 10.20 12.01
C ARG A 249 19.41 9.89 10.52
N SER A 250 19.40 8.61 10.16
CA SER A 250 19.57 8.15 8.79
C SER A 250 18.34 8.34 7.91
N PHE A 251 17.15 8.61 8.46
CA PHE A 251 15.93 8.88 7.70
C PHE A 251 15.55 10.37 7.78
N HIS A 252 15.36 11.04 6.63
CA HIS A 252 14.87 12.43 6.60
C HIS A 252 13.34 12.53 6.70
N LYS A 253 12.65 11.39 6.83
CA LYS A 253 11.20 11.29 7.03
C LYS A 253 10.92 10.69 8.39
N VAL A 254 9.89 11.23 9.04
CA VAL A 254 9.26 10.57 10.18
C VAL A 254 8.59 9.29 9.69
N ILE A 255 8.87 8.17 10.35
CA ILE A 255 8.24 6.89 10.06
C ILE A 255 7.12 6.66 11.07
N PHE A 256 5.95 6.30 10.59
CA PHE A 256 4.81 5.92 11.42
C PHE A 256 4.69 4.40 11.42
N LEU A 257 4.57 3.81 12.60
CA LEU A 257 4.20 2.41 12.75
C LEU A 257 2.77 2.37 13.29
N LYS A 258 1.87 1.75 12.52
CA LYS A 258 0.48 1.54 12.92
C LYS A 258 0.12 0.08 12.65
N GLY A 259 -0.19 -0.67 13.71
CA GLY A 259 -0.33 -2.11 13.61
C GLY A 259 0.99 -2.78 13.32
N ASN A 260 1.03 -3.46 12.18
CA ASN A 260 2.13 -4.25 11.68
C ASN A 260 2.80 -3.63 10.44
N THR A 261 2.46 -2.38 10.14
CA THR A 261 2.91 -1.71 8.92
C THR A 261 3.59 -0.39 9.24
N HIS A 262 4.71 -0.15 8.57
CA HIS A 262 5.44 1.10 8.60
C HIS A 262 5.01 1.99 7.44
N PHE A 263 4.89 3.30 7.68
CA PHE A 263 4.49 4.28 6.68
C PHE A 263 5.39 5.53 6.78
N TYR A 264 5.43 6.30 5.71
CA TYR A 264 5.84 7.70 5.75
C TYR A 264 4.85 8.55 4.96
N LYS A 265 4.86 9.86 5.22
CA LYS A 265 3.99 10.81 4.51
C LYS A 265 4.72 11.47 3.33
N ASN A 266 4.09 11.44 2.17
CA ASN A 266 4.48 12.19 0.98
C ASN A 266 3.32 13.08 0.49
N SER A 267 3.30 14.33 0.94
CA SER A 267 2.25 15.30 0.60
C SER A 267 2.40 15.95 -0.78
N LYS A 268 3.50 15.68 -1.51
CA LYS A 268 3.69 16.24 -2.86
C LYS A 268 3.10 15.29 -3.89
N ILE A 269 2.18 15.78 -4.72
CA ILE A 269 1.56 15.02 -5.81
C ILE A 269 1.35 15.94 -7.01
N SER A 270 1.60 15.43 -8.22
CA SER A 270 1.32 16.14 -9.48
C SER A 270 0.38 15.30 -10.34
N TYR A 271 -0.91 15.67 -10.34
CA TYR A 271 -1.92 14.98 -11.14
C TYR A 271 -1.59 14.97 -12.63
N LYS A 272 -1.01 16.07 -13.16
CA LYS A 272 -0.56 16.16 -14.56
C LYS A 272 0.58 15.16 -14.85
N ALA A 273 1.53 15.01 -13.93
CA ALA A 273 2.63 14.05 -14.11
C ALA A 273 2.12 12.60 -14.04
N LEU A 274 1.20 12.30 -13.11
CA LEU A 274 0.57 10.99 -12.98
C LEU A 274 -0.23 10.60 -14.24
N ALA A 275 -1.02 11.52 -14.78
CA ALA A 275 -1.81 11.27 -16.00
C ALA A 275 -0.91 10.90 -17.19
N LYS A 276 0.24 11.55 -17.35
CA LYS A 276 1.19 11.28 -18.44
C LYS A 276 1.78 9.87 -18.43
N ILE A 277 1.83 9.23 -17.26
CA ILE A 277 2.35 7.86 -17.07
C ILE A 277 1.24 6.81 -16.95
N GLY A 278 0.01 7.15 -17.34
CA GLY A 278 -1.12 6.21 -17.39
C GLY A 278 -1.83 5.96 -16.05
N VAL A 279 -1.49 6.73 -15.00
CA VAL A 279 -2.27 6.72 -13.75
C VAL A 279 -3.53 7.53 -13.97
N ASN A 280 -4.69 6.89 -13.75
CA ASN A 280 -6.00 7.51 -13.98
C ASN A 280 -6.85 7.66 -12.71
N ARG A 281 -6.36 7.16 -11.56
CA ARG A 281 -7.02 7.28 -10.26
C ARG A 281 -6.04 7.68 -9.16
N VAL A 282 -6.48 8.59 -8.29
CA VAL A 282 -5.79 8.90 -7.02
C VAL A 282 -6.69 8.49 -5.86
N VAL A 283 -6.13 7.71 -4.94
CA VAL A 283 -6.81 7.20 -3.74
C VAL A 283 -6.34 8.01 -2.54
N TYR A 284 -7.21 8.86 -2.01
CA TYR A 284 -6.90 9.71 -0.86
C TYR A 284 -7.13 8.98 0.47
N GLU A 285 -6.11 8.93 1.30
CA GLU A 285 -6.14 8.39 2.65
C GLU A 285 -6.18 9.56 3.66
N PRO A 286 -7.35 9.88 4.27
CA PRO A 286 -7.44 10.97 5.24
C PRO A 286 -6.64 10.67 6.53
N ARG A 287 -6.42 9.39 6.82
CA ARG A 287 -5.70 8.87 7.99
C ARG A 287 -4.85 7.67 7.57
N LEU A 288 -3.89 7.26 8.42
CA LEU A 288 -3.16 6.01 8.21
C LEU A 288 -4.16 4.84 8.08
N PRO A 289 -4.06 4.01 7.04
CA PRO A 289 -5.11 3.05 6.62
C PRO A 289 -5.10 1.75 7.45
N VAL A 290 -5.22 1.86 8.78
CA VAL A 290 -5.24 0.73 9.74
C VAL A 290 -6.29 0.95 10.82
#